data_AF-A0A6P0T3H1-F1
#
_entry.id   AF-A0A6P0T3H1-F1
#
_cell.length_a   1.000
_cell.length_b   1.000
_cell.length_c   1.000
_cell.angle_alpha   90.00
_cell.angle_beta   90.00
_cell.angle_gamma   90.00
#
_symmetry.space_group_name_H-M   'P 1'
#
loop_
_entity.id
_entity.type
_entity.pdbx_description
1 polymer ?
#
loop_
_entity_poly.entity_id
_entity_poly.type
_entity_poly.pdbx_seq_one_letter_code
_entity_poly.pdbx_strand_id
1 'polypeptide(L)'
;MTDTALRIKNPSVTLYAFHLCQDLSQELGKLRPDADQLWQHCANLSQPLAIPDLKSLPEKLQSPPSQTAITSRYIKLLPDNGRLTYTPPLQIEGSALTVEVYPVKIHDTYAVDITLYYQNVTVP
;
A
#
# COMPACT_ATOMS: atom_id res chain seq x y z
N MET A 1 19.31 -38.05 -1.26
CA MET A 1 18.02 -37.36 -1.06
C MET A 1 17.99 -36.20 -2.04
N THR A 2 17.17 -36.29 -3.07
CA THR A 2 16.97 -35.19 -4.02
C THR A 2 16.11 -34.13 -3.34
N ASP A 3 16.72 -33.01 -3.00
CA ASP A 3 16.04 -31.82 -2.51
C ASP A 3 15.08 -31.36 -3.62
N THR A 4 13.79 -31.60 -3.41
CA THR A 4 12.77 -31.23 -4.40
C THR A 4 12.33 -29.82 -4.03
N ALA A 5 12.91 -28.82 -4.71
CA ALA A 5 12.58 -27.42 -4.47
C ALA A 5 11.05 -27.20 -4.51
N LEU A 6 10.54 -26.55 -3.47
CA LEU A 6 9.12 -26.27 -3.27
C LEU A 6 8.63 -25.23 -4.27
N ARG A 7 7.92 -25.67 -5.31
CA ARG A 7 7.40 -24.79 -6.35
C ARG A 7 6.23 -23.93 -5.85
N ILE A 8 6.31 -22.62 -6.03
CA ILE A 8 5.26 -21.66 -5.67
C ILE A 8 4.51 -21.23 -6.94
N LYS A 9 3.21 -21.50 -6.97
CA LYS A 9 2.30 -21.05 -8.03
C LYS A 9 1.75 -19.65 -7.69
N ASN A 10 1.79 -18.74 -8.65
CA ASN A 10 1.33 -17.35 -8.52
C ASN A 10 1.92 -16.67 -7.27
N PRO A 11 3.26 -16.57 -7.18
CA PRO A 11 3.91 -16.00 -6.00
C PRO A 11 3.42 -14.57 -5.77
N SER A 12 3.14 -14.27 -4.50
CA SER A 12 2.72 -12.96 -4.03
C SER A 12 3.39 -12.63 -2.70
N VAL A 13 3.73 -11.36 -2.51
CA VAL A 13 4.17 -10.82 -1.21
C VAL A 13 3.40 -9.54 -0.93
N THR A 14 2.92 -9.40 0.31
CA THR A 14 2.23 -8.19 0.76
C THR A 14 2.96 -7.57 1.93
N LEU A 15 3.32 -6.31 1.79
CA LEU A 15 3.78 -5.47 2.90
C LEU A 15 2.56 -4.79 3.53
N TYR A 16 2.35 -5.02 4.83
CA TYR A 16 1.38 -4.27 5.63
C TYR A 16 2.12 -3.26 6.50
N ALA A 17 1.77 -1.99 6.39
CA ALA A 17 2.37 -0.92 7.19
C ALA A 17 1.31 -0.04 7.82
N PHE A 18 1.60 0.44 9.03
CA PHE A 18 0.69 1.23 9.86
C PHE A 18 1.45 2.38 10.50
N HIS A 19 0.79 3.53 10.64
CA HIS A 19 1.37 4.69 11.30
C HIS A 19 0.29 5.52 11.98
N LEU A 20 0.50 5.84 13.26
CA LEU A 20 -0.43 6.68 14.01
C LEU A 20 -0.44 8.09 13.41
N CYS A 21 -1.61 8.56 12.97
CA CYS A 21 -1.76 9.86 12.30
C CYS A 21 -2.46 10.90 13.16
N GLN A 22 -3.21 10.47 14.19
CA GLN A 22 -3.90 11.35 15.14
C GLN A 22 -3.64 10.85 16.57
N ASP A 23 -3.54 11.78 17.50
CA ASP A 23 -3.40 11.48 18.93
C ASP A 23 -4.71 11.82 19.63
N LEU A 24 -5.27 10.88 20.39
CA LEU A 24 -6.53 11.06 21.11
C LEU A 24 -6.45 12.14 22.20
N SER A 25 -5.24 12.50 22.65
CA SER A 25 -5.01 13.60 23.57
C SER A 25 -5.07 14.99 22.92
N GLN A 26 -5.06 15.05 21.58
CA GLN A 26 -5.13 16.27 20.80
C GLN A 26 -6.56 16.57 20.34
N GLU A 27 -6.77 17.77 19.82
CA GLU A 27 -8.04 18.15 19.20
C GLU A 27 -8.45 17.16 18.10
N LEU A 28 -9.72 16.75 18.11
CA LEU A 28 -10.26 15.82 17.12
C LEU A 28 -10.03 16.36 15.71
N GLY A 29 -9.42 15.55 14.85
CA GLY A 29 -9.09 15.97 13.48
C GLY A 29 -7.66 16.48 13.32
N LYS A 30 -6.97 16.87 14.40
CA LYS A 30 -5.59 17.34 14.34
C LYS A 30 -4.63 16.18 14.03
N LEU A 31 -3.97 16.27 12.87
CA LEU A 31 -2.92 15.32 12.50
C LEU A 31 -1.65 15.56 13.31
N ARG A 32 -0.91 14.49 13.57
CA ARG A 32 0.44 14.58 14.12
C ARG A 32 1.40 15.21 13.10
N PRO A 33 2.49 15.86 13.55
CA PRO A 33 3.49 16.43 12.64
C PRO A 33 4.16 15.40 11.72
N ASP A 34 4.21 14.14 12.13
CA ASP A 34 4.78 13.00 11.41
C ASP A 34 3.73 12.16 10.65
N ALA A 35 2.46 12.59 10.62
CA ALA A 35 1.37 11.79 10.07
C ALA A 35 1.56 11.38 8.59
N ASP A 36 2.33 12.14 7.81
CA ASP A 36 2.62 11.85 6.41
C ASP A 36 3.80 10.89 6.21
N GLN A 37 4.54 10.55 7.28
CA GLN A 37 5.78 9.77 7.21
C GLN A 37 5.57 8.40 6.53
N LEU A 38 4.43 7.74 6.77
CA LEU A 38 4.08 6.49 6.10
C LEU A 38 4.04 6.65 4.57
N TRP A 39 3.46 7.75 4.10
CA TRP A 39 3.32 8.03 2.67
C TRP A 39 4.65 8.39 2.04
N GLN A 40 5.51 9.14 2.75
CA GLN A 40 6.88 9.41 2.33
C GLN A 40 7.70 8.13 2.19
N HIS A 41 7.59 7.20 3.15
CA HIS A 41 8.25 5.90 3.07
C HIS A 41 7.78 5.09 1.86
N CYS A 42 6.47 5.10 1.59
CA CYS A 42 5.93 4.45 0.39
C CYS A 42 6.47 5.08 -0.90
N ALA A 43 6.54 6.42 -0.98
CA ALA A 43 7.12 7.11 -2.13
C ALA A 43 8.60 6.73 -2.32
N ASN A 44 9.35 6.55 -1.23
CA ASN A 44 10.75 6.11 -1.27
C ASN A 44 10.93 4.66 -1.74
N LEU A 45 9.91 3.80 -1.61
CA LEU A 45 9.93 2.44 -2.16
C LEU A 45 9.85 2.40 -3.69
N SER A 46 9.50 3.52 -4.34
CA SER A 46 9.44 3.60 -5.81
C SER A 46 10.75 3.18 -6.50
N GLN A 47 11.90 3.59 -5.95
CA GLN A 47 13.20 3.25 -6.53
C GLN A 47 13.58 1.77 -6.32
N PRO A 48 13.65 1.23 -5.07
CA PRO A 48 14.07 -0.15 -4.86
C PRO A 48 13.12 -1.17 -5.48
N LEU A 49 11.84 -0.85 -5.66
CA LEU A 49 10.87 -1.72 -6.34
C LEU A 49 10.80 -1.49 -7.86
N ALA A 50 11.53 -0.50 -8.40
CA ALA A 50 11.45 -0.07 -9.79
C ALA A 50 10.02 0.27 -10.25
N ILE A 51 9.26 0.99 -9.40
CA ILE A 51 7.90 1.47 -9.64
C ILE A 51 7.89 3.01 -9.53
N PRO A 52 8.33 3.75 -10.57
CA PRO A 52 8.41 5.21 -10.52
C PRO A 52 7.09 5.88 -10.13
N ASP A 53 5.96 5.34 -10.58
CA ASP A 53 4.63 5.90 -10.32
C ASP A 53 4.22 5.85 -8.85
N LEU A 54 4.85 4.99 -8.05
CA LEU A 54 4.63 4.93 -6.60
C LEU A 54 5.12 6.21 -5.90
N LYS A 55 6.07 6.93 -6.50
CA LYS A 55 6.58 8.21 -5.96
C LYS A 55 5.48 9.27 -5.83
N SER A 56 4.50 9.23 -6.72
CA SER A 56 3.33 10.14 -6.73
C SER A 56 2.21 9.73 -5.77
N LEU A 57 2.38 8.65 -5.00
CA LEU A 57 1.33 8.17 -4.08
C LEU A 57 0.82 9.28 -3.14
N PRO A 58 1.66 10.06 -2.45
CA PRO A 58 1.18 11.08 -1.51
C PRO A 58 0.26 12.12 -2.16
N GLU A 59 0.51 12.47 -3.42
CA GLU A 59 -0.27 13.45 -4.19
C GLU A 59 -1.65 12.92 -4.61
N LYS A 60 -1.78 11.59 -4.71
CA LYS A 60 -3.03 10.91 -5.08
C LYS A 60 -3.95 10.68 -3.89
N LEU A 61 -3.43 10.80 -2.66
CA LEU A 61 -4.21 10.58 -1.44
C LEU A 61 -5.21 11.73 -1.24
N GLN A 62 -6.46 11.35 -0.99
CA GLN A 62 -7.49 12.30 -0.60
C GLN A 62 -7.35 12.61 0.89
N SER A 63 -7.42 13.90 1.23
CA SER A 63 -7.55 14.31 2.63
C SER A 63 -8.79 13.66 3.21
N PRO A 64 -8.68 12.88 4.31
CA PRO A 64 -9.85 12.30 4.93
C PRO A 64 -10.79 13.44 5.36
N PRO A 65 -12.11 13.33 5.09
CA PRO A 65 -13.05 14.34 5.56
C PRO A 65 -12.90 14.51 7.07
N SER A 66 -13.05 15.75 7.55
CA SER A 66 -13.15 16.04 8.99
C SER A 66 -14.22 15.11 9.56
N GLN A 67 -13.81 14.19 10.45
CA GLN A 67 -14.67 13.15 10.98
C GLN A 67 -15.80 13.79 11.79
N THR A 68 -16.92 14.10 11.15
CA THR A 68 -18.14 14.58 11.81
C THR A 68 -19.07 13.43 12.19
N ALA A 69 -18.81 12.20 11.74
CA ALA A 69 -19.57 11.03 12.16
C ALA A 69 -18.77 9.72 12.05
N ILE A 70 -18.75 8.95 13.14
CA ILE A 70 -18.14 7.62 13.29
C ILE A 70 -19.03 6.56 12.61
N THR A 71 -19.34 6.70 11.32
CA THR A 71 -20.25 5.75 10.63
C THR A 71 -19.52 4.68 9.82
N SER A 72 -18.25 4.88 9.47
CA SER A 72 -17.45 3.88 8.74
C SER A 72 -16.34 3.28 9.59
N ARG A 73 -16.10 1.97 9.45
CA ARG A 73 -14.99 1.26 10.10
C ARG A 73 -13.61 1.74 9.63
N TYR A 74 -13.54 2.30 8.43
CA TYR A 74 -12.33 2.87 7.84
C TYR A 74 -12.67 3.86 6.71
N ILE A 75 -11.71 4.69 6.34
CA ILE A 75 -11.80 5.67 5.25
C ILE A 75 -10.82 5.23 4.16
N LYS A 76 -11.29 5.11 2.92
CA LYS A 76 -10.42 4.90 1.76
C LYS A 76 -9.75 6.22 1.41
N LEU A 77 -8.44 6.20 1.16
CA LEU A 77 -7.67 7.41 0.88
C LEU A 77 -7.43 7.63 -0.62
N LEU A 78 -8.02 6.82 -1.48
CA LEU A 78 -7.93 6.95 -2.94
C LEU A 78 -9.33 6.96 -3.57
N PRO A 79 -9.48 7.55 -4.77
CA PRO A 79 -10.70 7.47 -5.58
C PRO A 79 -10.95 6.02 -6.09
N ASP A 80 -12.08 5.81 -6.76
CA ASP A 80 -12.41 4.62 -7.57
C ASP A 80 -12.02 3.27 -6.93
N ASN A 81 -12.83 2.82 -5.98
CA ASN A 81 -12.65 1.61 -5.16
C ASN A 81 -11.49 1.66 -4.15
N GLY A 82 -10.61 2.66 -4.22
CA GLY A 82 -9.59 2.95 -3.23
C GLY A 82 -8.23 2.30 -3.50
N ARG A 83 -7.99 1.79 -4.72
CA ARG A 83 -6.77 1.04 -5.07
C ARG A 83 -6.01 1.72 -6.21
N LEU A 84 -4.69 1.58 -6.18
CA LEU A 84 -3.83 1.84 -7.34
C LEU A 84 -3.18 0.54 -7.80
N THR A 85 -3.12 0.34 -9.11
CA THR A 85 -2.45 -0.79 -9.73
C THR A 85 -1.32 -0.27 -10.62
N TYR A 86 -0.14 -0.87 -10.48
CA TYR A 86 1.05 -0.55 -11.25
C TYR A 86 1.62 -1.81 -11.89
N THR A 87 2.23 -1.64 -13.06
CA THR A 87 2.89 -2.72 -13.81
C THR A 87 4.33 -2.31 -14.10
N PRO A 88 5.27 -2.55 -13.16
CA PRO A 88 6.68 -2.29 -13.40
C PRO A 88 7.23 -3.15 -14.55
N PRO A 89 8.36 -2.74 -15.18
CA PRO A 89 8.96 -3.46 -16.31
C PRO A 89 9.74 -4.72 -15.87
N LEU A 90 9.25 -5.44 -14.85
CA LEU A 90 9.83 -6.69 -14.35
C LEU A 90 8.95 -7.87 -14.77
N GLN A 91 9.57 -8.91 -15.32
CA GLN A 91 8.88 -10.11 -15.77
C GLN A 91 9.59 -11.38 -15.33
N ILE A 92 8.82 -12.43 -15.02
CA ILE A 92 9.31 -13.78 -14.74
C ILE A 92 8.54 -14.74 -15.65
N GLU A 93 9.27 -15.54 -16.44
CA GLU A 93 8.69 -16.50 -17.39
C GLU A 93 7.60 -15.89 -18.31
N GLY A 94 7.75 -14.62 -18.69
CA GLY A 94 6.79 -13.90 -19.53
C GLY A 94 5.55 -13.37 -18.80
N SER A 95 5.42 -13.60 -17.49
CA SER A 95 4.40 -12.98 -16.65
C SER A 95 4.92 -11.65 -16.09
N ALA A 96 4.11 -10.59 -16.22
CA ALA A 96 4.43 -9.28 -15.67
C ALA A 96 4.14 -9.21 -14.17
N LEU A 97 5.03 -8.55 -13.43
CA LEU A 97 4.78 -8.21 -12.04
C LEU A 97 3.62 -7.21 -11.97
N THR A 98 2.63 -7.49 -11.12
CA THR A 98 1.59 -6.52 -10.77
C THR A 98 1.81 -6.03 -9.35
N VAL A 99 1.64 -4.74 -9.13
CA VAL A 99 1.70 -4.13 -7.80
C VAL A 99 0.40 -3.41 -7.50
N GLU A 100 -0.26 -3.80 -6.43
CA GLU A 100 -1.47 -3.16 -5.91
C GLU A 100 -1.16 -2.43 -4.61
N VAL A 101 -1.67 -1.20 -4.50
CA VAL A 101 -1.54 -0.35 -3.30
C VAL A 101 -2.92 0.05 -2.81
N TYR A 102 -3.20 -0.19 -1.53
CA TYR A 102 -4.49 0.13 -0.93
C TYR A 102 -4.35 0.88 0.42
N PRO A 103 -4.26 2.22 0.38
CA PRO A 103 -4.13 3.07 1.54
C PRO A 103 -5.51 3.38 2.15
N VAL A 104 -5.59 3.25 3.48
CA VAL A 104 -6.78 3.54 4.27
C VAL A 104 -6.42 4.28 5.55
N LYS A 105 -7.40 4.94 6.14
CA LYS A 105 -7.35 5.41 7.52
C LYS A 105 -8.33 4.61 8.37
N ILE A 106 -7.83 4.00 9.43
CA ILE A 106 -8.62 3.26 10.42
C ILE A 106 -8.55 4.07 11.71
N HIS A 107 -9.66 4.70 12.09
CA HIS A 107 -9.74 5.59 13.26
C HIS A 107 -8.67 6.69 13.25
N ASP A 108 -7.61 6.54 14.06
CA ASP A 108 -6.50 7.45 14.27
C ASP A 108 -5.20 7.00 13.57
N THR A 109 -5.26 5.92 12.80
CA THR A 109 -4.10 5.26 12.21
C THR A 109 -4.22 5.20 10.70
N TYR A 110 -3.16 5.61 10.00
CA TYR A 110 -3.00 5.32 8.58
C TYR A 110 -2.47 3.90 8.38
N ALA A 111 -2.99 3.22 7.37
CA ALA A 111 -2.60 1.88 7.01
C ALA A 111 -2.47 1.75 5.49
N VAL A 112 -1.60 0.86 5.05
CA VAL A 112 -1.43 0.51 3.64
C VAL A 112 -0.98 -0.93 3.50
N ASP A 113 -1.55 -1.59 2.51
CA ASP A 113 -1.03 -2.82 1.92
C ASP A 113 -0.44 -2.53 0.54
N ILE A 114 0.76 -3.05 0.32
CA ILE A 114 1.44 -3.06 -0.99
C ILE A 114 1.64 -4.52 -1.36
N THR A 115 0.89 -5.00 -2.34
CA THR A 115 0.92 -6.40 -2.79
C THR A 115 1.62 -6.50 -4.14
N LEU A 116 2.72 -7.26 -4.19
CA LEU A 116 3.47 -7.58 -5.40
C LEU A 116 3.15 -9.02 -5.78
N TYR A 117 2.67 -9.27 -6.99
CA TYR A 117 2.31 -10.63 -7.39
C TYR A 117 2.47 -10.89 -8.89
N TYR A 118 2.68 -12.16 -9.22
CA TYR A 118 2.61 -12.67 -10.59
C TYR A 118 1.38 -13.56 -10.77
N GLN A 119 0.85 -13.57 -11.99
CA GLN A 119 -0.25 -14.46 -12.38
C GLN A 119 0.23 -15.48 -13.41
N ASN A 120 -0.29 -16.70 -13.32
CA ASN A 120 -0.03 -17.80 -14.24
C ASN A 120 1.45 -18.20 -14.37
N VAL A 121 2.23 -18.04 -13.29
CA VAL A 121 3.65 -18.45 -13.23
C VAL A 121 3.89 -19.42 -12.06
N THR A 122 4.87 -20.32 -12.19
CA THR A 122 5.30 -21.21 -11.12
C THR A 122 6.80 -21.12 -10.92
N VAL A 123 7.21 -20.47 -9.85
CA VAL A 123 8.63 -20.30 -9.50
C VAL A 123 9.11 -21.46 -8.62
N PRO A 124 10.40 -21.85 -8.68
CA PRO A 124 10.97 -22.86 -7.80
C PRO A 124 11.08 -22.40 -6.34
#